data_AF-A0AAW7Z7R2-F1
#
_entry.id   AF-A0AAW7Z7R2-F1
#
_cell.length_a   1.000
_cell.length_b   1.000
_cell.length_c   1.000
_cell.angle_alpha   90.00
_cell.angle_beta   90.00
_cell.angle_gamma   90.00
#
_symmetry.space_group_name_H-M   'P 1'
#
loop_
_entity.id
_entity.type
_entity.pdbx_description
1 polymer ?
#
loop_
_entity_poly.entity_id
_entity_poly.type
_entity_poly.pdbx_seq_one_letter_code
_entity_poly.pdbx_strand_id
1 'polypeptide(L)'
;MEAKILIPLISGLIGAIIGALSSIITITIQQRSQSKRDKMKLASEMAENDRKFSLELAKEKGNAFSLPPVSVYQHFHYEILTALEKGNIKPEDLKNISKKNRELIEAIKSVQ
;
A
#
# COMPACT_ATOMS: atom_id res chain seq x y z
N MET A 1 -18.61 51.91 20.15
CA MET A 1 -19.39 50.65 20.27
C MET A 1 -18.91 49.58 19.28
N GLU A 2 -18.31 49.97 18.15
CA GLU A 2 -17.88 49.05 17.08
C GLU A 2 -16.73 48.10 17.45
N ALA A 3 -15.74 48.56 18.24
CA ALA A 3 -14.61 47.72 18.66
C ALA A 3 -15.02 46.50 19.51
N LYS A 4 -16.16 46.58 20.24
CA LYS A 4 -16.65 45.47 21.09
C LYS A 4 -17.19 44.29 20.27
N ILE A 5 -17.57 44.52 19.01
CA ILE A 5 -18.11 43.49 18.10
C ILE A 5 -17.02 42.97 17.16
N LEU A 6 -16.06 43.83 16.77
CA LEU A 6 -14.94 43.46 15.91
C LEU A 6 -14.02 42.41 16.52
N ILE A 7 -13.72 42.51 17.83
CA ILE A 7 -12.86 41.55 18.55
C ILE A 7 -13.42 40.13 18.53
N PRO A 8 -14.71 39.88 18.87
CA PRO A 8 -15.27 38.53 18.79
C PRO A 8 -15.40 38.03 17.34
N LEU A 9 -15.66 38.92 16.36
CA LEU A 9 -15.73 38.53 14.95
C LEU A 9 -14.38 38.04 14.42
N ILE A 10 -13.30 38.78 14.72
CA ILE A 10 -11.93 38.41 14.35
C ILE A 10 -11.52 37.12 15.07
N SER A 11 -11.82 37.00 16.36
CA SER A 11 -11.53 35.79 17.13
C SER A 11 -12.26 34.56 16.58
N GLY A 12 -13.53 34.71 16.22
CA GLY A 12 -14.33 33.66 15.59
C GLY A 12 -13.78 33.24 14.22
N LEU A 13 -13.36 34.21 13.40
CA LEU A 13 -12.74 33.94 12.10
C LEU A 13 -11.40 33.20 12.24
N ILE A 14 -10.55 33.61 13.18
CA ILE A 14 -9.28 32.92 13.47
C ILE A 14 -9.55 31.50 13.96
N GLY A 15 -10.52 31.31 14.87
CA GLY A 15 -10.92 29.99 15.34
C GLY A 15 -11.41 29.08 14.20
N ALA A 16 -12.20 29.63 13.26
CA ALA A 16 -12.68 28.89 12.09
C ALA A 16 -11.54 28.48 11.15
N ILE A 17 -10.56 29.36 10.91
CA ILE A 17 -9.38 29.05 10.09
C ILE A 17 -8.55 27.94 10.74
N ILE A 18 -8.27 28.03 12.03
CA ILE A 18 -7.51 27.01 12.77
C ILE A 18 -8.26 25.67 12.74
N GLY A 19 -9.57 25.68 12.95
CA GLY A 19 -10.41 24.49 12.87
C GLY A 19 -10.39 23.83 11.48
N ALA A 20 -10.50 24.64 10.42
CA ALA A 20 -10.46 24.16 9.04
C ALA A 20 -9.09 23.54 8.69
N LEU A 21 -7.98 24.20 9.05
CA LEU A 21 -6.63 23.67 8.82
C LEU A 21 -6.39 22.36 9.58
N SER A 22 -6.85 22.29 10.83
CA SER A 22 -6.75 21.08 11.66
C SER A 22 -7.51 19.90 11.02
N SER A 23 -8.69 20.17 10.44
CA SER A 23 -9.48 19.18 9.72
C SER A 23 -8.76 18.64 8.47
N ILE A 24 -8.20 19.54 7.64
CA ILE A 24 -7.46 19.16 6.42
C ILE A 24 -6.27 18.26 6.75
N ILE A 25 -5.50 18.61 7.79
CA ILE A 25 -4.35 17.82 8.25
C ILE A 25 -4.80 16.42 8.67
N THR A 26 -5.87 16.35 9.47
CA THR A 26 -6.42 15.08 9.97
C THR A 26 -6.88 14.18 8.83
N ILE A 27 -7.63 14.74 7.87
CA ILE A 27 -8.11 14.01 6.69
C ILE A 27 -6.93 13.47 5.87
N THR A 28 -5.89 14.28 5.66
CA THR A 28 -4.71 13.88 4.87
C THR A 28 -3.97 12.69 5.52
N ILE A 29 -3.83 12.70 6.85
CA ILE A 29 -3.20 11.61 7.60
C ILE A 29 -4.06 10.33 7.50
N GLN A 30 -5.37 10.46 7.70
CA GLN A 30 -6.30 9.33 7.63
C GLN A 30 -6.31 8.71 6.23
N GLN A 31 -6.36 9.54 5.19
CA GLN A 31 -6.32 9.10 3.79
C GLN A 31 -5.05 8.32 3.48
N ARG A 32 -3.86 8.83 3.85
CA ARG A 32 -2.60 8.09 3.65
C ARG A 32 -2.59 6.74 4.35
N SER A 33 -3.10 6.68 5.58
CA SER A 33 -3.20 5.45 6.36
C SER A 33 -4.16 4.45 5.70
N GLN A 34 -5.29 4.94 5.20
CA GLN A 34 -6.30 4.14 4.51
C GLN A 34 -5.77 3.61 3.17
N SER A 35 -5.15 4.46 2.34
CA SER A 35 -4.52 4.04 1.08
C SER A 35 -3.48 2.94 1.28
N LYS A 36 -2.68 3.01 2.36
CA LYS A 36 -1.72 1.95 2.69
C LYS A 36 -2.43 0.62 3.01
N ARG A 37 -3.53 0.65 3.76
CA ARG A 37 -4.31 -0.54 4.10
C ARG A 37 -4.99 -1.14 2.87
N ASP A 38 -5.61 -0.30 2.05
CA ASP A 38 -6.32 -0.75 0.85
C ASP A 38 -5.36 -1.37 -0.16
N LYS A 39 -4.15 -0.80 -0.30
CA LYS A 39 -3.08 -1.41 -1.09
C LYS A 39 -2.66 -2.78 -0.55
N MET A 40 -2.53 -2.94 0.77
CA MET A 40 -2.17 -4.22 1.37
C MET A 40 -3.25 -5.27 1.12
N LYS A 41 -4.53 -4.91 1.26
CA LYS A 41 -5.66 -5.80 0.96
C LYS A 41 -5.65 -6.24 -0.50
N LEU A 42 -5.50 -5.28 -1.42
CA LEU A 42 -5.43 -5.57 -2.85
C LEU A 42 -4.26 -6.51 -3.18
N ALA A 43 -3.08 -6.27 -2.59
CA ALA A 43 -1.93 -7.15 -2.77
C ALA A 43 -2.18 -8.57 -2.26
N SER A 44 -2.89 -8.73 -1.14
CA SER A 44 -3.29 -10.03 -0.60
C SER A 44 -4.29 -10.75 -1.51
N GLU A 45 -5.31 -10.05 -2.01
CA GLU A 45 -6.29 -10.62 -2.95
C GLU A 45 -5.63 -11.07 -4.26
N MET A 46 -4.74 -10.25 -4.81
CA MET A 46 -3.95 -10.61 -5.99
C MET A 46 -3.08 -11.85 -5.73
N ALA A 47 -2.41 -11.90 -4.57
CA ALA A 47 -1.55 -13.01 -4.19
C ALA A 47 -2.30 -14.33 -4.03
N GLU A 48 -3.50 -14.29 -3.44
CA GLU A 48 -4.34 -15.48 -3.33
C GLU A 48 -4.77 -16.01 -4.69
N ASN A 49 -5.17 -15.11 -5.60
CA ASN A 49 -5.59 -15.47 -6.95
C ASN A 49 -4.42 -16.02 -7.78
N ASP A 50 -3.26 -15.37 -7.74
CA ASP A 50 -2.08 -15.81 -8.49
C ASP A 50 -1.54 -17.16 -7.99
N ARG A 51 -1.59 -17.39 -6.66
CA ARG A 51 -1.24 -18.69 -6.09
C ARG A 51 -2.25 -19.78 -6.47
N LYS A 52 -3.56 -19.49 -6.45
CA LYS A 52 -4.58 -20.45 -6.90
C LYS A 52 -4.36 -20.85 -8.35
N PHE A 53 -4.15 -19.87 -9.22
CA PHE A 53 -3.83 -20.10 -10.63
C PHE A 53 -2.55 -20.92 -10.80
N SER A 54 -1.48 -20.58 -10.07
CA SER A 54 -0.22 -21.34 -10.08
C SER A 54 -0.41 -22.80 -9.64
N LEU A 55 -1.29 -23.03 -8.65
CA LEU A 55 -1.60 -24.36 -8.13
C LEU A 55 -2.44 -25.18 -9.11
N GLU A 56 -3.40 -24.57 -9.80
CA GLU A 56 -4.18 -25.20 -10.86
C GLU A 56 -3.27 -25.62 -12.02
N LEU A 57 -2.39 -24.71 -12.49
CA LEU A 57 -1.39 -25.02 -13.51
C LEU A 57 -0.43 -26.15 -13.09
N ALA A 58 -0.02 -26.19 -11.83
CA ALA A 58 0.84 -27.24 -11.32
C ALA A 58 0.13 -28.61 -11.31
N LYS A 59 -1.16 -28.64 -10.93
CA LYS A 59 -2.00 -29.85 -10.99
C LYS A 59 -2.16 -30.37 -12.42
N GLU A 60 -2.43 -29.48 -13.37
CA GLU A 60 -2.59 -29.85 -14.78
C GLU A 60 -1.30 -30.43 -15.39
N LYS A 61 -0.14 -29.88 -15.00
CA LYS A 61 1.16 -30.32 -15.52
C LYS A 61 1.70 -31.59 -14.84
N GLY A 62 1.02 -32.12 -13.82
CA GLY A 62 1.38 -33.37 -13.15
C GLY A 62 2.74 -33.37 -12.44
N ASN A 63 3.40 -32.21 -12.30
CA ASN A 63 4.72 -32.10 -11.70
C ASN A 63 4.61 -31.71 -10.22
N ALA A 64 5.48 -32.30 -9.39
CA ALA A 64 5.69 -31.87 -8.02
C ALA A 64 6.32 -30.46 -8.03
N PHE A 65 5.47 -29.43 -8.01
CA PHE A 65 5.91 -28.04 -7.99
C PHE A 65 5.89 -27.52 -6.55
N SER A 66 7.05 -27.07 -6.06
CA SER A 66 7.13 -26.36 -4.79
C SER A 66 6.63 -24.94 -5.00
N LEU A 67 5.41 -24.67 -4.54
CA LEU A 67 4.84 -23.32 -4.59
C LEU A 67 5.46 -22.46 -3.47
N PRO A 68 5.86 -21.22 -3.78
CA PRO A 68 6.24 -20.26 -2.76
C PRO A 68 5.09 -20.03 -1.77
N PRO A 69 5.39 -19.69 -0.50
CA PRO A 69 4.37 -19.23 0.44
C PRO A 69 3.64 -17.99 -0.08
N VAL A 70 2.38 -17.80 0.35
CA VAL A 70 1.52 -16.67 -0.04
C VAL A 70 2.20 -15.32 0.23
N SER A 71 3.01 -15.22 1.29
CA SER A 71 3.75 -14.00 1.65
C SER A 71 4.67 -13.50 0.54
N VAL A 72 5.24 -14.39 -0.26
CA VAL A 72 6.10 -14.06 -1.41
C VAL A 72 5.29 -13.39 -2.51
N TYR A 73 4.13 -13.96 -2.85
CA TYR A 73 3.21 -13.38 -3.84
C TYR A 73 2.68 -12.02 -3.36
N GLN A 74 2.32 -11.92 -2.09
CA GLN A 74 1.83 -10.68 -1.49
C GLN A 74 2.88 -9.57 -1.52
N HIS A 75 4.11 -9.87 -1.13
CA HIS A 75 5.22 -8.90 -1.17
C HIS A 75 5.46 -8.40 -2.61
N PHE A 76 5.47 -9.31 -3.59
CA PHE A 76 5.62 -8.95 -4.99
C PHE A 76 4.53 -7.98 -5.46
N HIS A 77 3.26 -8.31 -5.27
CA HIS A 77 2.16 -7.44 -5.68
C HIS A 77 2.13 -6.11 -4.93
N TYR A 78 2.49 -6.10 -3.65
CA TYR A 78 2.58 -4.86 -2.87
C TYR A 78 3.64 -3.90 -3.43
N GLU A 79 4.81 -4.40 -3.79
CA GLU A 79 5.89 -3.59 -4.39
C GLU A 79 5.50 -3.09 -5.79
N ILE A 80 4.83 -3.92 -6.60
CA ILE A 80 4.30 -3.50 -7.91
C ILE A 80 3.29 -2.37 -7.76
N LEU A 81 2.30 -2.52 -6.86
CA LEU A 81 1.31 -1.46 -6.60
C LEU A 81 1.96 -0.18 -6.06
N THR A 82 3.03 -0.32 -5.27
CA THR A 82 3.81 0.82 -4.76
C THR A 82 4.61 1.50 -5.86
N ALA A 83 5.14 0.76 -6.83
CA ALA A 83 5.80 1.34 -8.00
C ALA A 83 4.78 2.02 -8.93
N LEU A 84 3.58 1.43 -9.12
CA LEU A 84 2.50 2.01 -9.91
C LEU A 84 2.01 3.35 -9.33
N GLU A 85 1.80 3.41 -8.01
CA GLU A 85 1.33 4.63 -7.33
C GLU A 85 2.30 5.81 -7.51
N LYS A 86 3.61 5.55 -7.62
CA LYS A 86 4.62 6.60 -7.81
C LYS A 86 4.56 7.23 -9.21
N GLY A 87 3.88 6.60 -10.18
CA GLY A 87 3.80 7.02 -11.57
C GLY A 87 5.15 6.83 -12.28
N ASN A 88 5.14 6.09 -13.40
CA ASN A 88 6.31 5.73 -14.22
C ASN A 88 7.14 4.55 -13.67
N ILE A 89 6.59 3.33 -13.80
CA ILE A 89 7.36 2.10 -13.59
C ILE A 89 8.42 1.97 -14.69
N LYS A 90 9.68 1.89 -14.29
CA LYS A 90 10.79 1.62 -15.20
C LYS A 90 11.18 0.14 -15.15
N PRO A 91 11.86 -0.38 -16.18
CA PRO A 91 12.39 -1.74 -16.17
C PRO A 91 13.30 -2.03 -14.96
N GLU A 92 14.02 -1.02 -14.47
CA GLU A 92 14.89 -1.11 -13.29
C GLU A 92 14.09 -1.36 -12.01
N ASP A 93 12.89 -0.77 -11.90
CA ASP A 93 12.01 -1.00 -10.75
C ASP A 93 11.55 -2.45 -10.72
N LEU A 94 11.15 -3.01 -11.86
CA LEU A 94 10.75 -4.41 -11.95
C LEU A 94 11.90 -5.36 -11.61
N LYS A 95 13.12 -5.06 -12.07
CA LYS A 95 14.33 -5.82 -11.70
C LYS A 95 14.57 -5.78 -10.19
N ASN A 96 14.45 -4.61 -9.57
CA ASN A 96 14.63 -4.45 -8.13
C ASN A 96 13.55 -5.21 -7.35
N ILE A 97 12.29 -5.15 -7.78
CA ILE A 97 11.18 -5.87 -7.17
C ILE A 97 11.44 -7.38 -7.25
N SER A 98 11.83 -7.89 -8.43
CA SER A 98 12.17 -9.30 -8.62
C SER A 98 13.34 -9.72 -7.73
N LYS A 99 14.40 -8.89 -7.65
CA LYS A 99 15.56 -9.14 -6.78
C LYS A 99 15.15 -9.25 -5.31
N LYS A 100 14.41 -8.27 -4.79
CA LYS A 100 13.90 -8.30 -3.39
C LYS A 100 13.04 -9.54 -3.14
N ASN A 101 12.22 -9.92 -4.12
CA ASN A 101 11.36 -11.09 -3.97
C ASN A 101 12.16 -12.40 -3.93
N ARG A 102 13.26 -12.49 -4.69
CA ARG A 102 14.19 -13.61 -4.62
C ARG A 102 14.90 -13.68 -3.26
N GLU A 103 15.38 -12.54 -2.76
CA GLU A 103 15.99 -12.44 -1.42
C GLU A 103 15.01 -12.90 -0.33
N LEU A 104 13.72 -12.54 -0.45
CA LEU A 104 12.68 -13.01 0.45
C LEU A 104 12.49 -14.53 0.39
N ILE A 105 12.45 -15.12 -0.81
CA ILE A 105 12.34 -16.57 -0.98
C ILE A 105 13.54 -17.28 -0.35
N GLU A 106 14.75 -16.77 -0.57
CA GLU A 106 15.99 -17.31 0.01
C GLU A 106 15.97 -17.22 1.53
N ALA A 107 15.56 -16.09 2.09
CA ALA A 107 15.41 -15.89 3.53
C ALA A 107 14.41 -16.88 4.14
N ILE A 108 13.25 -17.08 3.51
CA ILE A 108 12.26 -18.04 4.01
C ILE A 108 12.80 -19.47 3.97
N LYS A 109 13.49 -19.86 2.89
CA LYS A 109 14.13 -21.17 2.78
C LYS A 109 15.22 -21.41 3.83
N SER A 110 15.91 -20.36 4.28
CA SER A 110 16.95 -20.49 5.31
C SER A 110 16.41 -20.73 6.73
N VAL A 111 15.11 -20.46 6.94
CA VAL A 111 14.43 -20.60 8.25
C VAL A 111 13.63 -21.91 8.35
N GLN A 112 13.35 -22.57 7.22
CA GLN A 112 12.65 -23.85 7.13
C GLN A 112 13.62 -25.03 7.10
#